data_AF-A0A0G1KMK0-F1
#
_entry.id   AF-A0A0G1KMK0-F1
#
_cell.length_a   1.000
_cell.length_b   1.000
_cell.length_c   1.000
_cell.angle_alpha   90.00
_cell.angle_beta   90.00
_cell.angle_gamma   90.00
#
_symmetry.space_group_name_H-M   'P 1'
#
loop_
_entity.id
_entity.type
_entity.pdbx_description
1 polymer ?
#
loop_
_entity_poly.entity_id
_entity_poly.type
_entity_poly.pdbx_seq_one_letter_code
_entity_poly.pdbx_strand_id
1 'polypeptide(L)'
;MYEIEVICDHCKKEFERPLGRFNEAVKFGWKQFCSAECQSKSKSKKISKICDNPVCHKSILAKKTTSYTYCSRNCSATHNNLLRLKPFVLEKCANKNCNNFLRNHECKYCSRDCVNKSKKGLSSYSKEKLIQIIQKFQLDNGRIPTKAELGYLNRPARNIFGSWNKAVKAAGFIPNKVIFSKKFTANDGHICDSLSEKIVDST
;
A
#
# COMPACT_ATOMS: atom_id res chain seq x y z
N MET A 1 10.80 61.23 46.62
CA MET A 1 9.67 60.68 45.84
C MET A 1 8.89 59.82 46.81
N TYR A 2 7.61 60.14 47.07
CA TYR A 2 6.81 59.35 48.04
C TYR A 2 6.42 58.03 47.39
N GLU A 3 6.76 56.93 48.05
CA GLU A 3 6.38 55.57 47.66
C GLU A 3 5.29 55.06 48.59
N ILE A 4 4.43 54.19 48.07
CA ILE A 4 3.34 53.55 48.79
C ILE A 4 3.38 52.05 48.56
N GLU A 5 3.06 51.28 49.59
CA GLU A 5 2.90 49.83 49.50
C GLU A 5 1.56 49.47 48.84
N VAL A 6 1.63 48.62 47.83
CA VAL A 6 0.49 48.17 47.05
C VAL A 6 0.48 46.65 46.96
N ILE A 7 -0.70 46.05 47.01
CA ILE A 7 -0.86 44.60 46.84
C ILE A 7 -0.97 44.27 45.35
N CYS A 8 -0.15 43.32 44.88
CA CYS A 8 -0.21 42.82 43.51
C CYS A 8 -1.51 42.05 43.24
N ASP A 9 -2.23 42.42 42.19
CA ASP A 9 -3.50 41.79 41.81
C ASP A 9 -3.40 40.30 41.49
N HIS A 10 -2.22 39.83 41.05
CA HIS A 10 -1.99 38.45 40.65
C HIS A 10 -1.48 37.56 41.79
N CYS A 11 -0.32 37.88 42.39
CA CYS A 11 0.33 37.03 43.39
C CYS A 11 0.02 37.41 44.84
N LYS A 12 -0.71 38.51 45.06
CA LYS A 12 -1.09 39.04 46.38
C LYS A 12 0.09 39.43 47.28
N LYS A 13 1.29 39.57 46.73
CA LYS A 13 2.46 40.12 47.43
C LYS A 13 2.42 41.64 47.44
N GLU A 14 2.92 42.22 48.51
CA GLU A 14 3.16 43.66 48.65
C GLU A 14 4.38 44.09 47.83
N PHE A 15 4.30 45.29 47.24
CA PHE A 15 5.40 45.92 46.51
C PHE A 15 5.27 47.45 46.56
N GLU A 16 6.41 48.13 46.48
CA GLU A 16 6.47 49.60 46.52
C GLU A 16 6.20 50.21 45.15
N ARG A 17 5.52 51.35 45.14
CA ARG A 17 5.19 52.09 43.91
C ARG A 17 5.18 53.60 44.14
N PRO A 18 5.60 54.41 43.15
CA PRO A 18 5.48 55.87 43.27
C PRO A 18 4.01 56.31 43.41
N LEU A 19 3.74 57.21 44.35
CA LEU A 19 2.38 57.69 44.67
C LEU A 19 1.61 58.19 43.45
N GLY A 20 2.28 58.88 42.51
CA GLY A 20 1.65 59.34 41.27
C GLY A 20 1.10 58.22 40.38
N ARG A 21 1.85 57.11 40.26
CA ARG A 21 1.44 55.92 39.48
C ARG A 21 0.32 55.16 40.17
N PHE A 22 0.31 55.17 41.50
CA PHE A 22 -0.77 54.61 42.29
C PHE A 22 -2.07 55.41 42.08
N ASN A 23 -2.03 56.73 42.24
CA ASN A 23 -3.20 57.60 42.06
C ASN A 23 -3.77 57.51 40.64
N GLU A 24 -2.90 57.45 39.63
CA GLU A 24 -3.31 57.22 38.23
C GLU A 24 -4.04 55.88 38.07
N ALA A 25 -3.48 54.79 38.61
CA ALA A 25 -4.10 53.47 38.55
C ALA A 25 -5.45 53.41 39.27
N VAL A 26 -5.58 54.07 40.43
CA VAL A 26 -6.84 54.20 41.17
C VAL A 26 -7.87 54.98 40.36
N LYS A 27 -7.47 56.12 39.77
CA LYS A 27 -8.34 56.97 38.95
C LYS A 27 -8.94 56.21 37.75
N PHE A 28 -8.16 55.36 37.10
CA PHE A 28 -8.59 54.62 35.91
C PHE A 28 -9.04 53.18 36.20
N GLY A 29 -9.05 52.76 37.47
CA GLY A 29 -9.41 51.39 37.86
C GLY A 29 -8.47 50.33 37.28
N TRP A 30 -7.19 50.65 37.09
CA TRP A 30 -6.21 49.72 36.53
C TRP A 30 -5.67 48.76 37.58
N LYS A 31 -5.61 47.47 37.20
CA LYS A 31 -4.93 46.45 38.00
C LYS A 31 -3.43 46.76 38.13
N GLN A 32 -2.89 46.53 39.31
CA GLN A 32 -1.52 46.80 39.69
C GLN A 32 -0.76 45.49 39.90
N PHE A 33 0.45 45.41 39.35
CA PHE A 33 1.26 44.18 39.38
C PHE A 33 2.68 44.51 39.82
N CYS A 34 3.26 43.64 40.65
CA CYS A 34 4.65 43.77 41.11
C CYS A 34 5.68 43.51 40.00
N SER A 35 5.28 42.87 38.88
CA SER A 35 6.17 42.58 37.76
C SER A 35 5.42 42.40 36.43
N ALA A 36 6.14 42.57 35.32
CA ALA A 36 5.64 42.24 33.98
C ALA A 36 5.19 40.77 33.87
N GLU A 37 5.84 39.87 34.61
CA GLU A 37 5.46 38.47 34.68
C GLU A 37 4.08 38.27 35.33
N CYS A 38 3.81 38.94 36.46
CA CYS A 38 2.50 38.91 37.12
C CYS A 38 1.40 39.48 36.22
N GLN A 39 1.69 40.57 35.51
CA GLN A 39 0.77 41.14 34.54
C GLN A 39 0.46 40.16 33.39
N SER A 40 1.49 39.49 32.86
CA SER A 40 1.35 38.49 31.79
C SER A 40 0.54 37.27 32.24
N LYS A 41 0.86 36.72 33.42
CA LYS A 41 0.13 35.58 34.00
C LYS A 41 -1.34 35.92 34.27
N SER A 42 -1.65 37.13 34.75
CA SER A 42 -3.03 37.61 34.95
C SER A 42 -3.85 37.66 33.66
N LYS A 43 -3.21 37.89 32.51
CA LYS A 43 -3.87 37.91 31.19
C LYS A 43 -3.98 36.52 30.54
N SER A 44 -3.33 35.50 31.09
CA SER A 44 -3.31 34.15 30.51
C SER A 44 -4.68 33.47 30.65
N LYS A 45 -5.24 33.01 29.52
CA LYS A 45 -6.47 32.19 29.46
C LYS A 45 -6.17 30.68 29.46
N LYS A 46 -4.92 30.28 29.75
CA LYS A 46 -4.52 28.86 29.75
C LYS A 46 -4.93 28.21 31.05
N ILE A 47 -5.48 27.01 30.96
CA ILE A 47 -5.86 26.17 32.09
C ILE A 47 -4.95 24.93 32.14
N SER A 48 -4.76 24.39 33.33
CA SER A 48 -4.09 23.09 33.50
C SER A 48 -4.99 21.99 32.96
N LYS A 49 -4.46 21.18 32.03
CA LYS A 49 -5.12 20.02 31.45
C LYS A 49 -4.17 18.84 31.44
N ILE A 50 -4.72 17.63 31.48
CA ILE A 50 -3.96 16.38 31.33
C ILE A 50 -3.88 16.05 29.83
N CYS A 51 -2.76 15.50 29.39
CA CYS A 51 -2.58 14.98 28.04
C CYS A 51 -3.55 13.82 27.78
N ASP A 52 -4.30 13.89 26.69
CA ASP A 52 -5.28 12.87 26.30
C ASP A 52 -4.65 11.58 25.74
N ASN A 53 -3.32 11.50 25.64
CA ASN A 53 -2.65 10.24 25.32
C ASN A 53 -2.71 9.30 26.55
N PRO A 54 -3.36 8.11 26.45
CA PRO A 54 -3.57 7.17 27.55
C PRO A 54 -2.29 6.58 28.15
N VAL A 55 -1.13 6.82 27.54
CA VAL A 55 0.16 6.37 28.07
C VAL A 55 0.92 7.50 28.77
N CYS A 56 0.65 8.77 28.44
CA CYS A 56 1.50 9.88 28.86
C CYS A 56 1.04 10.56 30.15
N HIS A 57 -0.27 10.83 30.28
CA HIS A 57 -0.88 11.52 31.44
C HIS A 57 -0.19 12.80 31.96
N LYS A 58 0.64 13.45 31.14
CA LYS A 58 1.38 14.66 31.53
C LYS A 58 0.45 15.87 31.69
N SER A 59 0.63 16.65 32.75
CA SER A 59 -0.07 17.93 32.95
C SER A 59 0.54 19.05 32.09
N ILE A 60 -0.30 19.80 31.40
CA ILE A 60 0.09 20.89 30.48
C ILE A 60 -0.86 22.09 30.57
N LEU A 61 -0.32 23.28 30.31
CA LEU A 61 -1.10 24.52 30.24
C LEU A 61 -1.63 24.74 28.81
N ALA A 62 -2.93 24.57 28.62
CA ALA A 62 -3.59 24.65 27.32
C ALA A 62 -4.71 25.71 27.29
N LYS A 63 -4.99 26.27 26.11
CA LYS A 63 -6.15 27.16 25.91
C LYS A 63 -7.46 26.35 26.08
N LYS A 64 -8.57 27.04 26.38
CA LYS A 64 -9.91 26.46 26.57
C LYS A 64 -10.58 26.00 25.24
N THR A 65 -9.85 25.39 24.30
CA THR A 65 -10.41 24.99 23.00
C THR A 65 -10.11 23.54 22.59
N THR A 66 -11.18 22.92 22.08
CA THR A 66 -11.40 21.69 21.28
C THR A 66 -10.87 20.33 21.75
N SER A 67 -11.70 19.31 21.44
CA SER A 67 -11.79 17.92 21.93
C SER A 67 -10.59 17.33 22.65
N TYR A 68 -9.42 17.27 22.03
CA TYR A 68 -8.23 16.62 22.57
C TYR A 68 -7.04 17.57 22.67
N THR A 69 -6.29 17.40 23.75
CA THR A 69 -5.16 18.20 24.19
C THR A 69 -3.97 17.28 24.42
N TYR A 70 -2.87 17.51 23.68
CA TYR A 70 -1.69 16.65 23.75
C TYR A 70 -0.45 17.45 24.19
N CYS A 71 0.43 16.82 24.97
CA CYS A 71 1.67 17.46 25.43
C CYS A 71 2.76 17.53 24.36
N SER A 72 2.64 16.75 23.27
CA SER A 72 3.59 16.73 22.15
C SER A 72 2.94 16.18 20.88
N ARG A 73 3.59 16.43 19.73
CA ARG A 73 3.22 15.82 18.45
C ARG A 73 3.25 14.28 18.53
N ASN A 74 4.21 13.72 19.25
CA ASN A 74 4.31 12.28 19.46
C ASN A 74 3.10 11.74 20.22
N CYS A 75 2.65 12.41 21.29
CA CYS A 75 1.46 11.97 22.03
C CYS A 75 0.19 12.01 21.17
N SER A 76 0.04 13.03 20.33
CA SER A 76 -1.04 13.09 19.35
C SER A 76 -0.95 11.93 18.34
N ALA A 77 0.24 11.65 17.82
CA ALA A 77 0.48 10.55 16.89
C ALA A 77 0.21 9.18 17.51
N THR A 78 0.68 8.93 18.74
CA THR A 78 0.42 7.67 19.47
C THR A 78 -1.07 7.45 19.68
N HIS A 79 -1.80 8.45 20.16
CA HIS A 79 -3.25 8.35 20.33
C HIS A 79 -3.97 8.10 18.99
N ASN A 80 -3.60 8.83 17.94
CA ASN A 80 -4.18 8.63 16.60
C ASN A 80 -3.86 7.24 16.01
N ASN A 81 -2.67 6.72 16.26
CA ASN A 81 -2.28 5.38 15.81
C ASN A 81 -3.09 4.29 16.53
N LEU A 82 -3.36 4.45 17.83
CA LEU A 82 -4.23 3.54 18.59
C LEU A 82 -5.65 3.53 18.00
N LEU A 83 -6.20 4.70 17.66
CA LEU A 83 -7.52 4.82 17.02
C LEU A 83 -7.56 4.19 15.61
N ARG A 84 -6.42 4.16 14.89
CA ARG A 84 -6.30 3.59 13.54
C ARG A 84 -6.19 2.07 13.50
N LEU A 85 -6.00 1.39 14.64
CA LEU A 85 -5.94 -0.07 14.71
C LEU A 85 -7.34 -0.69 14.51
N LYS A 86 -7.95 -0.52 13.34
CA LYS A 86 -8.72 -1.63 12.78
C LYS A 86 -7.67 -2.66 12.37
N PRO A 87 -7.58 -3.83 13.02
CA PRO A 87 -6.57 -4.82 12.65
C PRO A 87 -6.75 -5.14 11.18
N PHE A 88 -5.68 -4.99 10.39
CA PHE A 88 -5.65 -5.55 9.04
C PHE A 88 -6.00 -7.04 9.18
N VAL A 89 -7.17 -7.43 8.69
CA VAL A 89 -7.61 -8.83 8.79
C VAL A 89 -6.68 -9.62 7.88
N LEU A 90 -5.85 -10.46 8.50
CA LEU A 90 -4.97 -11.36 7.77
C LEU A 90 -5.82 -12.43 7.10
N GLU A 91 -5.94 -12.38 5.78
CA GLU A 91 -6.68 -13.39 5.01
C GLU A 91 -5.76 -14.55 4.62
N LYS A 92 -6.28 -15.77 4.64
CA LYS A 92 -5.53 -16.95 4.18
C LYS A 92 -5.41 -16.95 2.65
N CYS A 93 -4.25 -17.38 2.16
CA CYS A 93 -4.05 -17.66 0.74
C CYS A 93 -5.09 -18.65 0.22
N ALA A 94 -5.73 -18.35 -0.92
CA ALA A 94 -6.77 -19.21 -1.48
C ALA A 94 -6.25 -20.54 -2.07
N ASN A 95 -4.93 -20.73 -2.16
CA ASN A 95 -4.37 -22.03 -2.51
C ASN A 95 -4.54 -22.97 -1.30
N LYS A 96 -5.38 -24.01 -1.43
CA LYS A 96 -5.67 -24.98 -0.36
C LYS A 96 -4.41 -25.64 0.24
N ASN A 97 -3.34 -25.73 -0.53
CA ASN A 97 -2.06 -26.31 -0.10
C ASN A 97 -1.08 -25.24 0.41
N CYS A 98 -1.54 -24.03 0.74
CA CYS A 98 -0.72 -22.92 1.20
C CYS A 98 -1.28 -22.36 2.51
N ASN A 99 -0.43 -22.27 3.52
CA ASN A 99 -0.78 -21.73 4.85
C ASN A 99 -0.34 -20.28 5.05
N ASN A 100 0.00 -19.56 3.98
CA ASN A 100 0.40 -18.16 4.07
C ASN A 100 -0.80 -17.23 4.28
N PHE A 101 -0.55 -16.13 5.00
CA PHE A 101 -1.51 -15.08 5.26
C PHE A 101 -1.15 -13.79 4.50
N LEU A 102 -2.18 -13.06 4.08
CA LEU A 102 -2.10 -11.88 3.23
C LEU A 102 -2.44 -10.66 4.07
N ARG A 103 -1.62 -9.61 3.95
CA ARG A 103 -1.81 -8.35 4.67
C ARG A 103 -2.79 -7.39 3.97
N ASN A 104 -3.18 -7.69 2.73
CA ASN A 104 -3.99 -6.84 1.89
C ASN A 104 -5.04 -7.69 1.15
N HIS A 105 -6.27 -7.19 1.05
CA HIS A 105 -7.42 -7.81 0.39
C HIS A 105 -7.32 -7.81 -1.15
N GLU A 106 -6.39 -7.04 -1.73
CA GLU A 106 -6.25 -6.92 -3.20
C GLU A 106 -5.75 -8.21 -3.87
N CYS A 107 -5.00 -9.04 -3.16
CA CYS A 107 -4.44 -10.27 -3.69
C CYS A 107 -5.08 -11.48 -3.03
N LYS A 108 -5.60 -12.42 -3.84
CA LYS A 108 -6.18 -13.69 -3.36
C LYS A 108 -5.13 -14.77 -3.04
N TYR A 109 -3.90 -14.59 -3.52
CA TYR A 109 -2.81 -15.57 -3.40
C TYR A 109 -1.52 -14.91 -2.95
N CYS A 110 -0.69 -15.61 -2.17
CA CYS A 110 0.58 -15.07 -1.64
C CYS A 110 1.70 -14.95 -2.67
N SER A 111 1.61 -15.67 -3.79
CA SER A 111 2.64 -15.68 -4.84
C SER A 111 2.07 -16.16 -6.17
N ARG A 112 2.79 -15.87 -7.27
CA ARG A 112 2.46 -16.38 -8.60
C ARG A 112 2.46 -17.90 -8.65
N ASP A 113 3.31 -18.56 -7.86
CA ASP A 113 3.33 -20.01 -7.74
C ASP A 113 2.05 -20.55 -7.12
N CYS A 114 1.50 -19.90 -6.10
CA CYS A 114 0.22 -20.31 -5.52
C CYS A 114 -0.94 -20.15 -6.51
N VAL A 115 -0.91 -19.11 -7.35
CA VAL A 115 -1.84 -18.97 -8.47
C VAL A 115 -1.71 -20.16 -9.44
N ASN A 116 -0.48 -20.50 -9.84
CA ASN A 116 -0.23 -21.58 -10.79
C ASN A 116 -0.62 -22.95 -10.21
N LYS A 117 -0.27 -23.23 -8.95
CA LYS A 117 -0.64 -24.46 -8.24
C LYS A 117 -2.16 -24.59 -8.11
N SER A 118 -2.86 -23.51 -7.76
CA SER A 118 -4.32 -23.48 -7.69
C SER A 118 -4.97 -23.73 -9.06
N LYS A 119 -4.34 -23.31 -10.17
CA LYS A 119 -4.84 -23.54 -11.54
C LYS A 119 -4.50 -24.92 -12.10
N LYS A 120 -3.44 -25.58 -11.59
CA LYS A 120 -2.92 -26.84 -12.13
C LYS A 120 -3.94 -28.00 -12.07
N GLY A 121 -4.88 -27.96 -11.12
CA GLY A 121 -5.99 -28.91 -11.02
C GLY A 121 -7.16 -28.67 -11.99
N LEU A 122 -7.14 -27.58 -12.76
CA LEU A 122 -8.27 -27.18 -13.64
C LEU A 122 -8.07 -27.58 -15.11
N SER A 123 -6.92 -28.17 -15.47
CA SER A 123 -6.74 -28.81 -16.78
C SER A 123 -7.50 -30.14 -16.75
N SER A 124 -8.72 -30.15 -17.30
CA SER A 124 -9.58 -31.35 -17.39
C SER A 124 -8.96 -32.53 -18.16
N TYR A 125 -7.80 -32.34 -18.80
CA TYR A 125 -7.11 -33.36 -19.58
C TYR A 125 -5.88 -33.87 -18.81
N SER A 126 -5.81 -35.19 -18.63
CA SER A 126 -4.57 -35.87 -18.25
C SER A 126 -3.59 -35.92 -19.43
N LYS A 127 -2.32 -36.18 -19.14
CA LYS A 127 -1.27 -36.28 -20.15
C LYS A 127 -1.57 -37.40 -21.16
N GLU A 128 -2.06 -38.52 -20.64
CA GLU A 128 -2.39 -39.74 -21.38
C GLU A 128 -3.59 -39.51 -22.30
N LYS A 129 -4.65 -38.87 -21.77
CA LYS A 129 -5.87 -38.58 -22.55
C LYS A 129 -5.58 -37.69 -23.75
N LEU A 130 -4.66 -36.73 -23.60
CA LEU A 130 -4.29 -35.84 -24.70
C LEU A 130 -3.51 -36.60 -25.80
N ILE A 131 -2.61 -37.50 -25.43
CA ILE A 131 -1.88 -38.37 -26.36
C ILE A 131 -2.85 -39.28 -27.12
N GLN A 132 -3.78 -39.92 -26.40
CA GLN A 132 -4.78 -40.81 -27.00
C GLN A 132 -5.65 -40.11 -28.05
N ILE A 133 -6.06 -38.85 -27.81
CA ILE A 133 -6.85 -38.11 -28.79
C ILE A 133 -6.04 -37.84 -30.07
N ILE A 134 -4.75 -37.49 -29.95
CA ILE A 134 -3.88 -37.26 -31.11
C ILE A 134 -3.68 -38.56 -31.91
N GLN A 135 -3.42 -39.67 -31.21
CA GLN A 135 -3.24 -40.98 -31.84
C GLN A 135 -4.51 -41.47 -32.53
N LYS A 136 -5.67 -41.29 -31.89
CA LYS A 136 -6.97 -41.63 -32.49
C LYS A 136 -7.23 -40.83 -33.77
N PHE A 137 -6.99 -39.51 -33.75
CA PHE A 137 -7.16 -38.67 -34.93
C PHE A 137 -6.27 -39.14 -36.09
N GLN A 138 -5.01 -39.48 -35.80
CA GLN A 138 -4.09 -40.01 -36.80
C GLN A 138 -4.57 -41.33 -37.39
N LEU A 139 -5.12 -42.22 -36.55
CA LEU A 139 -5.66 -43.50 -36.99
C LEU A 139 -6.89 -43.32 -37.89
N ASP A 140 -7.77 -42.38 -37.55
CA ASP A 140 -9.01 -42.12 -38.29
C ASP A 140 -8.77 -41.38 -39.62
N ASN A 141 -7.76 -40.49 -39.69
CA ASN A 141 -7.56 -39.57 -40.83
C ASN A 141 -6.26 -39.80 -41.62
N GLY A 142 -5.36 -40.68 -41.15
CA GLY A 142 -4.04 -40.91 -41.76
C GLY A 142 -3.08 -39.72 -41.67
N ARG A 143 -3.45 -38.62 -40.99
CA ARG A 143 -2.65 -37.39 -40.88
C ARG A 143 -2.80 -36.73 -39.51
N ILE A 144 -1.84 -35.85 -39.20
CA ILE A 144 -1.80 -35.14 -37.92
C ILE A 144 -2.84 -34.01 -37.93
N PRO A 145 -3.54 -33.79 -36.82
CA PRO A 145 -4.56 -32.75 -36.71
C PRO A 145 -3.98 -31.34 -36.88
N THR A 146 -4.69 -30.51 -37.63
CA THR A 146 -4.38 -29.09 -37.79
C THR A 146 -4.87 -28.28 -36.59
N LYS A 147 -4.40 -27.03 -36.48
CA LYS A 147 -4.80 -26.11 -35.39
C LYS A 147 -6.30 -25.82 -35.38
N ALA A 148 -6.97 -25.88 -36.53
CA ALA A 148 -8.40 -25.64 -36.63
C ALA A 148 -9.22 -26.84 -36.10
N GLU A 149 -8.80 -28.07 -36.44
CA GLU A 149 -9.54 -29.30 -36.11
C GLU A 149 -9.49 -29.64 -34.62
N LEU A 150 -8.32 -29.54 -33.99
CA LEU A 150 -8.13 -29.79 -32.55
C LEU A 150 -7.73 -28.52 -31.79
N GLY A 151 -8.24 -27.37 -32.23
CA GLY A 151 -7.91 -26.07 -31.66
C GLY A 151 -8.17 -25.96 -30.15
N TYR A 152 -9.23 -26.61 -29.67
CA TYR A 152 -9.61 -26.66 -28.26
C TYR A 152 -8.57 -27.37 -27.37
N LEU A 153 -7.73 -28.24 -27.93
CA LEU A 153 -6.65 -28.94 -27.21
C LEU A 153 -5.36 -28.12 -27.10
N ASN A 154 -5.23 -26.99 -27.79
CA ASN A 154 -4.01 -26.17 -27.73
C ASN A 154 -3.68 -25.69 -26.31
N ARG A 155 -4.69 -25.24 -25.56
CA ARG A 155 -4.49 -24.75 -24.19
C ARG A 155 -4.12 -25.89 -23.23
N PRO A 156 -4.82 -27.03 -23.21
CA PRO A 156 -4.38 -28.24 -22.51
C PRO A 156 -2.96 -28.70 -22.90
N ALA A 157 -2.67 -28.79 -24.20
CA ALA A 157 -1.36 -29.24 -24.70
C ALA A 157 -0.22 -28.31 -24.26
N ARG A 158 -0.45 -26.99 -24.29
CA ARG A 158 0.51 -26.00 -23.80
C ARG A 158 0.74 -26.11 -22.30
N ASN A 159 -0.32 -26.33 -21.52
CA ASN A 159 -0.20 -26.45 -20.06
C ASN A 159 0.53 -27.73 -19.63
N ILE A 160 0.36 -28.84 -20.37
CA ILE A 160 0.92 -30.15 -20.00
C ILE A 160 2.30 -30.38 -20.63
N PHE A 161 2.47 -30.10 -21.92
CA PHE A 161 3.67 -30.39 -22.70
C PHE A 161 4.48 -29.14 -23.06
N GLY A 162 3.99 -27.94 -22.74
CA GLY A 162 4.61 -26.66 -23.08
C GLY A 162 4.24 -26.13 -24.47
N SER A 163 3.97 -26.99 -25.46
CA SER A 163 3.47 -26.59 -26.77
C SER A 163 2.72 -27.72 -27.49
N TRP A 164 1.91 -27.38 -28.49
CA TRP A 164 1.22 -28.36 -29.34
C TRP A 164 2.21 -29.29 -30.04
N ASN A 165 3.29 -28.75 -30.61
CA ASN A 165 4.31 -29.55 -31.29
C ASN A 165 5.01 -30.53 -30.34
N LYS A 166 5.20 -30.15 -29.07
CA LYS A 166 5.75 -31.07 -28.05
C LYS A 166 4.74 -32.18 -27.70
N ALA A 167 3.44 -31.88 -27.66
CA ALA A 167 2.41 -32.89 -27.46
C ALA A 167 2.33 -33.89 -28.63
N VAL A 168 2.40 -33.41 -29.88
CA VAL A 168 2.42 -34.27 -31.08
C VAL A 168 3.67 -35.16 -31.11
N LYS A 169 4.84 -34.62 -30.75
CA LYS A 169 6.07 -35.42 -30.60
C LYS A 169 5.92 -36.48 -29.50
N ALA A 170 5.32 -36.12 -28.36
CA ALA A 170 5.07 -37.07 -27.27
C ALA A 170 4.06 -38.17 -27.64
N ALA A 171 3.19 -37.92 -28.62
CA ALA A 171 2.30 -38.92 -29.19
C ALA A 171 2.98 -39.83 -30.23
N GLY A 172 4.24 -39.57 -30.58
CA GLY A 172 5.04 -40.36 -31.51
C GLY A 172 5.05 -39.83 -32.96
N PHE A 173 4.57 -38.61 -33.21
CA PHE A 173 4.43 -38.08 -34.57
C PHE A 173 5.30 -36.85 -34.85
N ILE A 174 5.56 -36.59 -36.14
CA ILE A 174 6.34 -35.43 -36.60
C ILE A 174 5.43 -34.21 -36.74
N PRO A 175 5.60 -33.14 -35.94
CA PRO A 175 4.69 -32.00 -35.98
C PRO A 175 4.73 -31.24 -37.31
N ASN A 176 3.58 -30.62 -37.66
CA ASN A 176 3.45 -29.79 -38.85
C ASN A 176 4.47 -28.63 -38.85
N LYS A 177 5.10 -28.37 -40.01
CA LYS A 177 6.04 -27.25 -40.18
C LYS A 177 5.32 -25.93 -39.97
N VAL A 178 5.94 -25.04 -39.21
CA VAL A 178 5.45 -23.67 -39.01
C VAL A 178 5.92 -22.85 -40.19
N ILE A 179 5.00 -22.50 -41.10
CA ILE A 179 5.30 -21.77 -42.34
C ILE A 179 5.92 -20.38 -42.11
N PHE A 180 5.65 -19.74 -40.97
CA PHE A 180 6.15 -18.40 -40.63
C PHE A 180 7.28 -18.38 -39.57
N SER A 181 8.01 -19.49 -39.38
CA SER A 181 9.11 -19.51 -38.39
C SER A 181 10.47 -19.13 -38.97
N LYS A 182 10.60 -19.03 -40.31
CA LYS A 182 11.86 -18.63 -40.92
C LYS A 182 12.04 -17.12 -40.74
N LYS A 183 13.04 -16.75 -39.96
CA LYS A 183 13.52 -15.38 -39.87
C LYS A 183 14.51 -15.12 -41.00
N PHE A 184 14.50 -13.91 -41.51
CA PHE A 184 15.44 -13.44 -42.54
C PHE A 184 16.38 -12.42 -41.93
N THR A 185 17.55 -12.26 -42.52
CA THR A 185 18.51 -11.22 -42.11
C THR A 185 18.74 -10.30 -43.31
N ALA A 186 18.54 -9.01 -43.10
CA ALA A 186 18.80 -7.97 -44.08
C ALA A 186 20.29 -7.60 -44.13
N ASN A 187 20.66 -6.72 -45.08
CA ASN A 187 22.05 -6.36 -45.36
C ASN A 187 22.74 -5.62 -44.20
N ASP A 188 21.98 -4.87 -43.41
CA ASP A 188 22.41 -4.15 -42.21
C ASP A 188 22.47 -5.03 -40.94
N GLY A 189 22.05 -6.31 -41.04
CA GLY A 189 22.08 -7.28 -39.96
C GLY A 189 20.83 -7.35 -39.09
N HIS A 190 19.76 -6.58 -39.34
CA HIS A 190 18.52 -6.75 -38.57
C HIS A 190 17.77 -8.04 -38.96
N ILE A 191 17.01 -8.57 -38.01
CA ILE A 191 16.22 -9.78 -38.18
C ILE A 191 14.82 -9.39 -38.66
N CYS A 192 14.46 -9.84 -39.86
CA CYS A 192 13.15 -9.63 -40.46
C CYS A 192 12.23 -10.84 -40.22
N ASP A 193 10.95 -10.56 -40.05
CA ASP A 193 9.89 -11.54 -39.82
C ASP A 193 9.33 -12.10 -41.14
N SER A 194 9.57 -11.43 -42.26
CA SER A 194 9.16 -11.88 -43.59
C SER A 194 10.21 -11.63 -44.67
N LEU A 195 10.09 -12.34 -45.80
CA LEU A 195 10.94 -12.10 -46.96
C LEU A 195 10.70 -10.71 -47.56
N SER A 196 9.44 -10.24 -47.53
CA SER A 196 9.05 -8.93 -48.04
C SER A 196 9.70 -7.79 -47.25
N GLU A 197 9.71 -7.90 -45.93
CA GLU A 197 10.40 -6.96 -45.03
C GLU A 197 11.90 -6.94 -45.32
N LYS A 198 12.54 -8.11 -45.43
CA LYS A 198 13.95 -8.19 -45.86
C LYS A 198 14.20 -7.44 -47.17
N ILE A 199 13.33 -7.59 -48.17
CA ILE A 199 13.51 -6.94 -49.48
C ILE A 199 13.43 -5.42 -49.35
N VAL A 200 12.48 -4.90 -48.57
CA VAL A 200 12.30 -3.45 -48.36
C VAL A 200 13.45 -2.85 -47.56
N ASP A 201 13.94 -3.56 -46.54
CA ASP A 201 14.99 -3.03 -45.67
C ASP A 201 16.42 -3.34 -46.18
N SER A 202 16.53 -4.11 -47.28
CA SER A 202 17.80 -4.38 -47.98
C SER A 202 17.99 -3.52 -49.23
N THR A 203 17.01 -2.68 -49.61
CA THR A 203 17.15 -1.63 -50.64
C THR A 203 17.75 -0.36 -50.07
#